data_AF-A0A1L8DUH6-F1
#
_entry.id   AF-A0A1L8DUH6-F1
#
_cell.length_a   1.000
_cell.length_b   1.000
_cell.length_c   1.000
_cell.angle_alpha   90.00
_cell.angle_beta   90.00
_cell.angle_gamma   90.00
#
_symmetry.space_group_name_H-M   'P 1'
#
loop_
_entity.id
_entity.type
_entity.pdbx_description
1 polymer ?
#
loop_
_entity_poly.entity_id
_entity_poly.type
_entity_poly.pdbx_seq_one_letter_code
_entity_poly.pdbx_strand_id
1 'polypeptide(L)'
;WWRKRRAQDKPSTLVKFCENSWRCIYYTYSFIYGIIVLWNKPWLWEINSCWYDYPHQSVDNDIWWYYMISMAFYWSLTISQFRDVKRKDFWQMFVHHMVTLLLLSLSWVCNMHRVGSLVLAVHDCADIFLEAAKLTKYASYQKLCDAIFAIFTIVWIVTRLGFYPRIIYNTSIEAPQILPMFPAYYIFNTLLILLLILHIVWTYLILQIAYTAVKSGQMEGDIRSSSSDFSESSENMTPIQNGTPILRTKAPKSPSKHAERKEVTG
;
A
#
# COMPACT_ATOMS: atom_id res chain seq x y z
N TRP A 1 5.65 -15.90 27.11
CA TRP A 1 4.68 -16.78 26.43
C TRP A 1 3.83 -16.03 25.40
N TRP A 2 2.99 -15.06 25.79
CA TRP A 2 2.16 -14.26 24.85
C TRP A 2 2.93 -13.56 23.72
N ARG A 3 4.17 -13.10 23.98
CA ARG A 3 5.05 -12.50 22.95
C ARG A 3 5.61 -13.54 21.97
N LYS A 4 5.86 -14.78 22.42
CA LYS A 4 6.30 -15.90 21.57
C LYS A 4 5.13 -16.46 20.74
N ARG A 5 3.94 -16.55 21.32
CA ARG A 5 2.70 -16.99 20.63
C ARG A 5 2.33 -16.03 19.49
N ARG A 6 2.35 -14.71 19.75
CA ARG A 6 2.19 -13.68 18.70
C ARG A 6 3.29 -13.66 17.63
N ALA A 7 4.47 -14.22 17.93
CA ALA A 7 5.55 -14.37 16.95
C ALA A 7 5.38 -15.64 16.09
N GLN A 8 4.68 -16.66 16.60
CA GLN A 8 4.29 -17.86 15.86
C GLN A 8 3.10 -17.62 14.93
N ASP A 9 2.23 -16.67 15.25
CA ASP A 9 1.10 -16.24 14.40
C ASP A 9 1.52 -15.30 13.25
N LYS A 10 2.82 -15.06 13.04
CA LYS A 10 3.29 -14.23 11.92
C LYS A 10 3.21 -15.05 10.62
N PRO A 11 2.50 -14.57 9.58
CA PRO A 11 2.41 -15.28 8.31
C PRO A 11 3.81 -15.45 7.71
N SER A 12 4.06 -16.63 7.14
CA SER A 12 5.34 -16.94 6.49
C SER A 12 5.55 -16.04 5.29
N THR A 13 6.82 -15.84 4.89
CA THR A 13 7.16 -15.08 3.66
C THR A 13 6.45 -15.65 2.43
N LEU A 14 6.24 -16.98 2.37
CA LEU A 14 5.49 -17.62 1.29
C LEU A 14 4.01 -17.25 1.29
N VAL A 15 3.36 -17.21 2.47
CA VAL A 15 1.96 -16.78 2.57
C VAL A 15 1.81 -15.34 2.07
N LYS A 16 2.69 -14.44 2.50
CA LYS A 16 2.72 -13.07 2.01
C LYS A 16 2.98 -13.01 0.50
N PHE A 17 3.90 -13.82 -0.02
CA PHE A 17 4.17 -13.88 -1.45
C PHE A 17 2.93 -14.29 -2.25
N CYS A 18 2.24 -15.37 -1.83
CA CYS A 18 1.00 -15.81 -2.46
C CYS A 18 -0.10 -14.74 -2.37
N GLU A 19 -0.25 -14.08 -1.22
CA GLU A 19 -1.20 -12.99 -1.01
C GLU A 19 -0.95 -11.78 -1.93
N ASN A 20 0.30 -11.36 -2.10
CA ASN A 20 0.60 -10.25 -3.01
C ASN A 20 0.56 -10.72 -4.49
N SER A 21 0.76 -12.02 -4.76
CA SER A 21 0.73 -12.56 -6.13
C SER A 21 -0.67 -12.53 -6.72
N TRP A 22 -1.68 -13.02 -5.99
CA TRP A 22 -3.05 -13.00 -6.49
C TRP A 22 -3.59 -11.56 -6.64
N ARG A 23 -3.21 -10.64 -5.75
CA ARG A 23 -3.52 -9.20 -5.87
C ARG A 23 -2.86 -8.60 -7.12
N CYS A 24 -1.59 -8.89 -7.36
CA CYS A 24 -0.87 -8.44 -8.55
C CYS A 24 -1.55 -8.93 -9.84
N ILE A 25 -1.94 -10.21 -9.90
CA ILE A 25 -2.65 -10.79 -11.04
C ILE A 25 -4.00 -10.10 -11.23
N TYR A 26 -4.74 -9.88 -10.14
CA TYR A 26 -6.01 -9.18 -10.20
C TYR A 26 -5.87 -7.76 -10.73
N TYR A 27 -4.97 -6.94 -10.16
CA TYR A 27 -4.82 -5.54 -10.60
C TYR A 27 -4.35 -5.46 -12.06
N THR A 28 -3.49 -6.38 -12.49
CA THR A 28 -3.06 -6.46 -13.89
C THR A 28 -4.22 -6.76 -14.82
N TYR A 29 -5.03 -7.78 -14.47
CA TYR A 29 -6.21 -8.14 -15.25
C TYR A 29 -7.25 -7.01 -15.27
N SER A 30 -7.57 -6.45 -14.09
CA SER A 30 -8.55 -5.37 -13.91
C SER A 30 -8.16 -4.13 -14.71
N PHE A 31 -6.88 -3.73 -14.68
CA PHE A 31 -6.41 -2.59 -15.45
C PHE A 31 -6.48 -2.83 -16.95
N ILE A 32 -6.00 -3.97 -17.45
CA ILE A 32 -6.05 -4.30 -18.89
C ILE A 32 -7.51 -4.34 -19.36
N TYR A 33 -8.39 -5.00 -18.61
CA TYR A 33 -9.81 -5.07 -18.91
C TYR A 33 -10.45 -3.66 -18.90
N GLY A 34 -10.16 -2.85 -17.88
CA GLY A 34 -10.61 -1.47 -17.77
C GLY A 34 -10.20 -0.62 -18.97
N ILE A 35 -8.95 -0.70 -19.42
CA ILE A 35 -8.48 0.01 -20.62
C ILE A 35 -9.22 -0.47 -21.87
N ILE A 36 -9.39 -1.78 -22.07
CA ILE A 36 -10.11 -2.32 -23.24
C ILE A 36 -11.56 -1.82 -23.28
N VAL A 37 -12.26 -1.88 -22.15
CA VAL A 37 -13.67 -1.48 -22.05
C VAL A 37 -13.83 0.03 -22.22
N LEU A 38 -12.91 0.83 -21.66
CA LEU A 38 -12.98 2.28 -21.70
C LEU A 38 -12.43 2.91 -22.97
N TRP A 39 -11.62 2.19 -23.76
CA TRP A 39 -10.92 2.76 -24.93
C TRP A 39 -11.86 3.45 -25.92
N ASN A 40 -13.00 2.81 -26.18
CA ASN A 40 -14.01 3.30 -27.13
C ASN A 40 -15.04 4.25 -26.46
N LYS A 41 -14.85 4.62 -25.19
CA LYS A 41 -15.79 5.46 -24.45
C LYS A 41 -15.30 6.91 -24.43
N PRO A 42 -16.15 7.89 -24.78
CA PRO A 42 -15.73 9.28 -24.88
C PRO A 42 -15.23 9.86 -23.55
N TRP A 43 -15.78 9.38 -22.42
CA TRP A 43 -15.38 9.86 -21.10
C TRP A 43 -13.98 9.45 -20.64
N LEU A 44 -13.33 8.48 -21.31
CA LEU A 44 -11.91 8.19 -21.07
C LEU A 44 -11.02 9.35 -21.52
N TRP A 45 -11.37 9.98 -22.64
CA TRP A 45 -10.59 11.03 -23.28
C TRP A 45 -11.02 12.43 -22.80
N GLU A 46 -12.33 12.62 -22.58
CA GLU A 46 -12.91 13.86 -22.12
C GLU A 46 -13.78 13.65 -20.89
N ILE A 47 -13.28 14.02 -19.71
CA ILE A 47 -13.96 13.77 -18.43
C ILE A 47 -15.35 14.44 -18.38
N ASN A 48 -15.56 15.55 -19.10
CA ASN A 48 -16.87 16.20 -19.21
C ASN A 48 -17.95 15.30 -19.81
N SER A 49 -17.56 14.34 -20.65
CA SER A 49 -18.49 13.36 -21.22
C SER A 49 -19.07 12.40 -20.18
N CYS A 50 -18.56 12.40 -18.94
CA CYS A 50 -19.19 11.71 -17.81
C CYS A 50 -20.60 12.23 -17.50
N TRP A 51 -20.91 13.50 -17.80
CA TRP A 51 -22.14 14.15 -17.35
C TRP A 51 -23.23 14.26 -18.42
N TYR A 52 -22.88 14.05 -19.70
CA TYR A 52 -23.88 14.04 -20.77
C TYR A 52 -24.92 12.93 -20.54
N ASP A 53 -26.18 13.30 -20.76
CA ASP A 53 -27.38 12.47 -20.55
C ASP A 53 -27.58 11.97 -19.12
N TYR A 54 -26.88 12.53 -18.13
CA TYR A 54 -27.17 12.23 -16.73
C TYR A 54 -28.56 12.79 -16.34
N PRO A 55 -29.42 12.03 -15.63
CA PRO A 55 -29.18 10.72 -15.00
C PRO A 55 -29.56 9.50 -15.85
N HIS A 56 -29.97 9.66 -17.11
CA HIS A 56 -30.43 8.60 -18.00
C HIS A 56 -29.28 7.98 -18.82
N GLN A 57 -28.26 7.47 -18.13
CA GLN A 57 -27.14 6.79 -18.76
C GLN A 57 -27.38 5.28 -18.75
N SER A 58 -27.34 4.64 -19.92
CA SER A 58 -27.38 3.17 -20.03
C SER A 58 -26.04 2.56 -19.63
N VAL A 59 -26.08 1.48 -18.87
CA VAL A 59 -24.88 0.73 -18.49
C VAL A 59 -24.64 -0.38 -19.50
N ASP A 60 -23.51 -0.33 -20.19
CA ASP A 60 -23.10 -1.42 -21.07
C ASP A 60 -22.68 -2.65 -20.25
N ASN A 61 -22.91 -3.85 -20.79
CA ASN A 61 -22.58 -5.11 -20.12
C ASN A 61 -21.09 -5.21 -19.70
N ASP A 62 -20.19 -4.65 -20.49
CA ASP A 62 -18.76 -4.67 -20.19
C ASP A 62 -18.42 -3.81 -18.96
N ILE A 63 -19.06 -2.64 -18.84
CA ILE A 63 -18.90 -1.76 -17.67
C ILE A 63 -19.51 -2.43 -16.45
N TRP A 64 -20.65 -3.12 -16.62
CA TRP A 64 -21.28 -3.87 -15.55
C TRP A 64 -20.33 -4.93 -14.98
N TRP A 65 -19.72 -5.77 -15.83
CA TRP A 65 -18.77 -6.79 -15.39
C TRP A 65 -17.53 -6.18 -14.74
N TYR A 66 -17.00 -5.10 -15.33
CA TYR A 66 -15.87 -4.38 -14.74
C TYR A 66 -16.20 -3.95 -13.30
N TYR A 67 -17.35 -3.31 -13.11
CA TYR A 67 -17.80 -2.81 -11.82
C TYR A 67 -18.05 -3.92 -10.79
N MET A 68 -18.75 -4.97 -11.19
CA MET A 68 -19.13 -6.07 -10.28
C MET A 68 -17.90 -6.87 -9.83
N ILE A 69 -16.97 -7.14 -10.75
CA ILE A 69 -15.71 -7.83 -10.42
C ILE A 69 -14.87 -6.96 -9.47
N SER A 70 -14.76 -5.66 -9.74
CA SER A 70 -14.05 -4.73 -8.84
C SER A 70 -14.68 -4.63 -7.46
N MET A 71 -16.00 -4.49 -7.38
CA MET A 71 -16.69 -4.45 -6.10
C MET A 71 -16.50 -5.76 -5.30
N ALA A 72 -16.61 -6.92 -5.95
CA ALA A 72 -16.40 -8.21 -5.32
C ALA A 72 -14.97 -8.37 -4.78
N PHE A 73 -13.97 -7.92 -5.55
CA PHE A 73 -12.57 -7.92 -5.11
C PHE A 73 -12.36 -7.05 -3.86
N TYR A 74 -12.84 -5.80 -3.84
CA TYR A 74 -12.69 -4.93 -2.67
C TYR A 74 -13.45 -5.44 -1.43
N TRP A 75 -14.59 -6.10 -1.62
CA TRP A 75 -15.25 -6.84 -0.53
C TRP A 75 -14.39 -7.97 0.01
N SER A 76 -13.77 -8.76 -0.87
CA SER A 76 -12.88 -9.84 -0.46
C SER A 76 -11.69 -9.33 0.35
N LEU A 77 -11.07 -8.21 -0.07
CA LEU A 77 -9.97 -7.55 0.65
C LEU A 77 -10.41 -7.02 2.02
N THR A 78 -11.61 -6.43 2.08
CA THR A 78 -12.19 -5.93 3.33
C THR A 78 -12.38 -7.05 4.35
N ILE A 79 -12.91 -8.18 3.90
CA ILE A 79 -13.16 -9.34 4.78
C ILE A 79 -11.83 -9.99 5.19
N SER A 80 -10.89 -10.14 4.26
CA SER A 80 -9.58 -10.75 4.56
C SER A 80 -8.78 -9.92 5.57
N GLN A 81 -8.88 -8.59 5.50
CA GLN A 81 -8.21 -7.65 6.42
C GLN A 81 -8.45 -7.98 7.89
N PHE A 82 -9.64 -8.48 8.26
CA PHE A 82 -9.95 -8.86 9.65
C PHE A 82 -9.32 -10.18 10.10
N ARG A 83 -9.01 -11.06 9.15
CA ARG A 83 -8.29 -12.32 9.41
C ARG A 83 -6.78 -12.10 9.42
N ASP A 84 -6.31 -11.08 8.74
CA ASP A 84 -4.91 -10.69 8.71
C ASP A 84 -4.46 -10.12 10.07
N VAL A 85 -3.18 -10.32 10.41
CA VAL A 85 -2.60 -9.77 11.63
C VAL A 85 -2.71 -8.25 11.60
N LYS A 86 -3.33 -7.66 12.63
CA LYS A 86 -3.48 -6.20 12.75
C LYS A 86 -2.13 -5.49 12.75
N ARG A 87 -1.86 -4.76 11.67
CA ARG A 87 -0.70 -3.88 11.50
C ARG A 87 -1.02 -2.45 11.94
N LYS A 88 0.00 -1.59 12.08
CA LYS A 88 -0.17 -0.20 12.54
C LYS A 88 -1.02 0.65 11.58
N ASP A 89 -1.04 0.32 10.30
CA ASP A 89 -1.83 0.93 9.23
C ASP A 89 -3.23 0.30 9.04
N PHE A 90 -3.61 -0.65 9.90
CA PHE A 90 -4.88 -1.37 9.80
C PHE A 90 -6.08 -0.43 9.62
N TRP A 91 -6.15 0.64 10.44
CA TRP A 91 -7.25 1.59 10.41
C TRP A 91 -7.25 2.45 9.14
N GLN A 92 -6.08 2.84 8.64
CA GLN A 92 -5.98 3.61 7.40
C GLN A 92 -6.47 2.80 6.20
N MET A 93 -6.02 1.54 6.08
CA MET A 93 -6.47 0.63 5.01
C MET A 93 -7.94 0.22 5.17
N PHE A 94 -8.44 0.08 6.40
CA PHE A 94 -9.85 -0.20 6.61
C PHE A 94 -10.73 0.99 6.19
N VAL A 95 -10.38 2.20 6.61
CA VAL A 95 -11.08 3.42 6.19
C VAL A 95 -11.02 3.56 4.67
N HIS A 96 -9.88 3.30 4.04
CA HIS A 96 -9.76 3.25 2.58
C HIS A 96 -10.80 2.32 1.95
N HIS A 97 -10.83 1.04 2.35
CA HIS A 97 -11.75 0.07 1.78
C HIS A 97 -13.22 0.44 2.00
N MET A 98 -13.56 1.02 3.16
CA MET A 98 -14.91 1.51 3.40
C MET A 98 -15.26 2.66 2.46
N VAL A 99 -14.35 3.62 2.28
CA VAL A 99 -14.55 4.75 1.37
C VAL A 99 -14.65 4.30 -0.07
N THR A 100 -13.79 3.39 -0.53
CA THR A 100 -13.85 2.87 -1.91
C THR A 100 -15.12 2.08 -2.17
N LEU A 101 -15.53 1.19 -1.25
CA LEU A 101 -16.79 0.45 -1.37
C LEU A 101 -18.01 1.38 -1.37
N LEU A 102 -18.00 2.43 -0.55
CA LEU A 102 -19.06 3.45 -0.55
C LEU A 102 -19.07 4.25 -1.85
N LEU A 103 -17.90 4.65 -2.38
CA LEU A 103 -17.78 5.34 -3.67
C LEU A 103 -18.30 4.48 -4.83
N LEU A 104 -17.92 3.20 -4.89
CA LEU A 104 -18.42 2.27 -5.90
C LEU A 104 -19.95 2.09 -5.76
N SER A 105 -20.45 1.91 -4.54
CA SER A 105 -21.89 1.70 -4.31
C SER A 105 -22.72 2.95 -4.66
N LEU A 106 -22.28 4.13 -4.23
CA LEU A 106 -22.98 5.38 -4.50
C LEU A 106 -22.94 5.76 -5.97
N SER A 107 -21.79 5.60 -6.62
CA SER A 107 -21.70 5.87 -8.06
C SER A 107 -22.54 4.88 -8.89
N TRP A 108 -22.70 3.64 -8.44
CA TRP A 108 -23.62 2.70 -9.07
C TRP A 108 -25.10 3.09 -8.88
N VAL A 109 -25.53 3.29 -7.64
CA VAL A 109 -26.94 3.58 -7.31
C VAL A 109 -27.39 4.95 -7.87
N CYS A 110 -26.48 5.92 -7.93
CA CYS A 110 -26.76 7.25 -8.49
C CYS A 110 -26.44 7.34 -9.99
N ASN A 111 -26.14 6.24 -10.68
CA ASN A 111 -25.79 6.23 -12.10
C ASN A 111 -24.58 7.12 -12.51
N MET A 112 -23.65 7.38 -11.58
CA MET A 112 -22.37 8.06 -11.82
C MET A 112 -21.23 7.08 -12.17
N HIS A 113 -21.60 5.91 -12.70
CA HIS A 113 -20.70 4.81 -13.06
C HIS A 113 -19.58 5.21 -14.05
N ARG A 114 -19.79 6.18 -14.95
CA ARG A 114 -18.76 6.72 -15.86
C ARG A 114 -17.57 7.29 -15.08
N VAL A 115 -17.84 8.18 -14.12
CA VAL A 115 -16.82 8.73 -13.21
C VAL A 115 -16.18 7.61 -12.39
N GLY A 116 -17.01 6.71 -11.85
CA GLY A 116 -16.53 5.57 -11.07
C GLY A 116 -15.55 4.69 -11.84
N SER A 117 -15.81 4.44 -13.12
CA SER A 117 -14.94 3.64 -14.00
C SER A 117 -13.58 4.30 -14.26
N LEU A 118 -13.54 5.63 -14.39
CA LEU A 118 -12.29 6.39 -14.52
C LEU A 118 -11.48 6.33 -13.22
N VAL A 119 -12.15 6.49 -12.07
CA VAL A 119 -11.51 6.37 -10.76
C VAL A 119 -10.89 4.98 -10.62
N LEU A 120 -11.64 3.90 -10.90
CA LEU A 120 -11.11 2.53 -10.87
C LEU A 120 -9.87 2.35 -11.75
N ALA A 121 -9.93 2.75 -13.03
CA ALA A 121 -8.83 2.57 -13.97
C ALA A 121 -7.56 3.32 -13.55
N VAL A 122 -7.70 4.56 -13.07
CA VAL A 122 -6.58 5.36 -12.54
C VAL A 122 -6.00 4.69 -11.28
N HIS A 123 -6.81 3.99 -10.50
CA HIS A 123 -6.35 3.31 -9.30
C HIS A 123 -5.60 2.02 -9.55
N ASP A 124 -6.11 1.15 -10.41
CA ASP A 124 -5.49 -0.15 -10.66
C ASP A 124 -4.08 -0.01 -11.28
N CYS A 125 -3.82 1.07 -12.03
CA CYS A 125 -2.55 1.29 -12.72
C CYS A 125 -1.32 1.30 -11.80
N ALA A 126 -1.38 2.04 -10.69
CA ALA A 126 -0.26 2.15 -9.75
C ALA A 126 -0.11 0.90 -8.87
N ASP A 127 -1.24 0.24 -8.57
CA ASP A 127 -1.29 -0.88 -7.62
C ASP A 127 -0.61 -2.14 -8.19
N ILE A 128 -0.56 -2.29 -9.52
CA ILE A 128 0.25 -3.34 -10.18
C ILE A 128 1.71 -3.25 -9.76
N PHE A 129 2.31 -2.06 -9.87
CA PHE A 129 3.73 -1.87 -9.54
C PHE A 129 3.98 -1.97 -8.04
N LEU A 130 3.01 -1.55 -7.22
CA LEU A 130 3.08 -1.68 -5.76
C LEU A 130 3.19 -3.15 -5.35
N GLU A 131 2.30 -4.00 -5.87
CA GLU A 131 2.30 -5.43 -5.55
C GLU A 131 3.53 -6.14 -6.16
N ALA A 132 3.95 -5.77 -7.37
CA ALA A 132 5.16 -6.29 -7.99
C ALA A 132 6.45 -5.96 -7.21
N ALA A 133 6.56 -4.75 -6.64
CA ALA A 133 7.69 -4.37 -5.78
C ALA A 133 7.75 -5.24 -4.52
N LYS A 134 6.61 -5.53 -3.90
CA LYS A 134 6.55 -6.44 -2.74
C LYS A 134 6.96 -7.87 -3.10
N LEU A 135 6.48 -8.38 -4.24
CA LEU A 135 6.83 -9.73 -4.71
C LEU A 135 8.33 -9.90 -4.94
N THR A 136 8.95 -8.93 -5.61
CA THR A 136 10.40 -8.95 -5.88
C THR A 136 11.22 -8.77 -4.61
N LYS A 137 10.71 -8.02 -3.62
CA LYS A 137 11.31 -7.96 -2.28
C LYS A 137 11.27 -9.32 -1.57
N TYR A 138 10.15 -10.03 -1.59
CA TYR A 138 10.04 -11.35 -0.97
C TYR A 138 10.90 -12.41 -1.68
N ALA A 139 11.07 -12.28 -3.00
CA ALA A 139 11.98 -13.11 -3.79
C ALA A 139 13.48 -12.75 -3.60
N SER A 140 13.79 -11.74 -2.79
CA SER A 140 15.16 -11.26 -2.52
C SER A 140 15.91 -10.72 -3.76
N TYR A 141 15.18 -10.23 -4.76
CA TYR A 141 15.75 -9.56 -5.94
C TYR A 141 15.81 -8.04 -5.76
N GLN A 142 16.76 -7.57 -4.95
CA GLN A 142 16.89 -6.15 -4.56
C GLN A 142 17.03 -5.21 -5.78
N LYS A 143 17.95 -5.54 -6.70
CA LYS A 143 18.03 -5.12 -8.11
C LYS A 143 16.72 -4.56 -8.70
N LEU A 144 15.81 -5.51 -8.81
CA LEU A 144 14.55 -5.37 -9.52
C LEU A 144 13.49 -4.69 -8.64
N CYS A 145 13.49 -4.98 -7.34
CA CYS A 145 12.63 -4.31 -6.36
C CYS A 145 12.81 -2.78 -6.43
N ASP A 146 14.05 -2.32 -6.53
CA ASP A 146 14.39 -0.91 -6.51
C ASP A 146 13.96 -0.21 -7.79
N ALA A 147 14.17 -0.86 -8.94
CA ALA A 147 13.70 -0.40 -10.24
C ALA A 147 12.16 -0.31 -10.29
N ILE A 148 11.46 -1.36 -9.84
CA ILE A 148 9.99 -1.38 -9.81
C ILE A 148 9.47 -0.34 -8.81
N PHE A 149 10.11 -0.15 -7.65
CA PHE A 149 9.72 0.87 -6.67
C PHE A 149 9.87 2.29 -7.22
N ALA A 150 10.91 2.56 -8.01
CA ALA A 150 11.08 3.85 -8.70
C ALA A 150 9.95 4.08 -9.72
N ILE A 151 9.63 3.09 -10.55
CA ILE A 151 8.52 3.15 -11.51
C ILE A 151 7.19 3.36 -10.78
N PHE A 152 6.95 2.58 -9.73
CA PHE A 152 5.78 2.72 -8.85
C PHE A 152 5.63 4.15 -8.33
N THR A 153 6.71 4.75 -7.82
CA THR A 153 6.66 6.11 -7.26
C THR A 153 6.23 7.14 -8.31
N ILE A 154 6.77 7.04 -9.53
CA ILE A 154 6.41 7.94 -10.64
C ILE A 154 4.95 7.74 -11.03
N VAL A 155 4.53 6.49 -11.27
CA VAL A 155 3.16 6.15 -11.67
C VAL A 155 2.16 6.56 -10.59
N TRP A 156 2.49 6.34 -9.31
CA TRP A 156 1.68 6.76 -8.17
C TRP A 156 1.45 8.27 -8.17
N ILE A 157 2.50 9.08 -8.30
CA ILE A 157 2.36 10.55 -8.30
C ILE A 157 1.48 11.00 -9.48
N VAL A 158 1.73 10.49 -10.69
CA VAL A 158 0.98 10.87 -11.89
C VAL A 158 -0.50 10.50 -11.78
N THR A 159 -0.80 9.28 -11.35
CA THR A 159 -2.18 8.79 -11.25
C THR A 159 -2.93 9.42 -10.06
N ARG A 160 -2.32 9.48 -8.87
CA ARG A 160 -2.97 9.89 -7.62
C ARG A 160 -2.97 11.40 -7.38
N LEU A 161 -1.96 12.13 -7.87
CA LEU A 161 -1.86 13.58 -7.71
C LEU A 161 -2.04 14.37 -9.02
N GLY A 162 -1.98 13.73 -10.18
CA GLY A 162 -2.28 14.35 -11.47
C GLY A 162 -3.71 14.06 -11.92
N PHE A 163 -3.96 12.83 -12.37
CA PHE A 163 -5.24 12.44 -12.96
C PHE A 163 -6.40 12.45 -11.96
N TYR A 164 -6.20 11.90 -10.76
CA TYR A 164 -7.28 11.80 -9.78
C TYR A 164 -7.82 13.17 -9.29
N PRO A 165 -6.98 14.18 -8.95
CA PRO A 165 -7.47 15.52 -8.63
C PRO A 165 -8.16 16.21 -9.81
N ARG A 166 -7.76 15.93 -11.05
CA ARG A 166 -8.46 16.44 -12.25
C ARG A 166 -9.88 15.90 -12.34
N ILE A 167 -10.08 14.61 -12.01
CA ILE A 167 -11.43 14.00 -11.92
C ILE A 167 -12.23 14.70 -10.81
N ILE A 168 -11.66 14.91 -9.62
CA ILE A 168 -12.34 15.60 -8.51
C ILE A 168 -12.74 17.03 -8.89
N TYR A 169 -11.85 17.75 -9.56
CA TYR A 169 -12.12 19.11 -10.02
C TYR A 169 -13.31 19.11 -10.99
N ASN A 170 -13.32 18.19 -11.96
CA ASN A 170 -14.42 18.04 -12.90
C ASN A 170 -15.73 17.68 -12.16
N THR A 171 -15.69 16.73 -11.23
CA THR A 171 -16.85 16.29 -10.46
C THR A 171 -17.32 17.28 -9.41
N SER A 172 -16.55 18.31 -9.07
CA SER A 172 -16.90 19.29 -8.03
C SER A 172 -17.27 20.65 -8.59
N ILE A 173 -16.65 21.06 -9.71
CA ILE A 173 -16.74 22.42 -10.27
C ILE A 173 -17.42 22.45 -11.65
N GLU A 174 -17.09 21.51 -12.54
CA GLU A 174 -17.65 21.47 -13.90
C GLU A 174 -19.04 20.82 -13.89
N ALA A 175 -19.24 19.75 -13.11
CA ALA A 175 -20.52 19.05 -13.01
C ALA A 175 -21.72 19.91 -12.50
N PRO A 176 -21.59 20.79 -11.48
CA PRO A 176 -22.69 21.65 -11.03
C PRO A 176 -23.12 22.70 -12.07
N GLN A 177 -22.27 23.00 -13.05
CA GLN A 177 -22.60 23.93 -14.12
C GLN A 177 -23.52 23.28 -15.17
N ILE A 178 -23.53 21.95 -15.23
CA ILE A 178 -24.24 21.16 -16.23
C ILE A 178 -25.53 20.55 -15.66
N LEU A 179 -25.54 20.19 -14.36
CA LEU A 179 -26.61 19.41 -13.75
C LEU A 179 -27.18 20.06 -12.49
N PRO A 180 -28.49 19.90 -12.21
CA PRO A 180 -29.09 20.31 -10.94
C PRO A 180 -28.49 19.49 -9.80
N MET A 181 -28.04 20.17 -8.75
CA MET A 181 -27.39 19.55 -7.60
C MET A 181 -28.39 18.76 -6.74
N PHE A 182 -28.01 17.53 -6.34
CA PHE A 182 -28.78 16.67 -5.44
C PHE A 182 -27.93 16.21 -4.24
N PRO A 183 -28.53 15.84 -3.08
CA PRO A 183 -27.76 15.58 -1.85
C PRO A 183 -26.66 14.51 -1.98
N ALA A 184 -26.92 13.41 -2.71
CA ALA A 184 -25.95 12.33 -2.87
C ALA A 184 -24.69 12.75 -3.66
N TYR A 185 -24.77 13.80 -4.48
CA TYR A 185 -23.62 14.38 -5.15
C TYR A 185 -22.59 14.98 -4.17
N TYR A 186 -23.05 15.68 -3.13
CA TYR A 186 -22.16 16.25 -2.12
C TYR A 186 -21.49 15.17 -1.28
N ILE A 187 -22.22 14.10 -0.96
CA ILE A 187 -21.68 12.93 -0.27
C ILE A 187 -20.61 12.27 -1.12
N PHE A 188 -20.87 12.06 -2.41
CA PHE A 188 -19.92 11.46 -3.33
C PHE A 188 -18.61 12.28 -3.45
N ASN A 189 -18.71 13.59 -3.66
CA ASN A 189 -17.53 14.46 -3.73
C ASN A 189 -16.76 14.53 -2.40
N THR A 190 -17.46 14.52 -1.27
CA THR A 190 -16.83 14.46 0.06
C THR A 190 -16.01 13.18 0.22
N LEU A 191 -16.55 12.03 -0.21
CA LEU A 191 -15.82 10.76 -0.18
C LEU A 191 -14.62 10.75 -1.14
N LEU A 192 -14.72 11.36 -2.32
CA LEU A 192 -13.59 11.50 -3.24
C LEU A 192 -12.46 12.35 -2.63
N ILE A 193 -12.81 13.45 -1.95
CA ILE A 193 -11.84 14.30 -1.25
C ILE A 193 -11.21 13.56 -0.07
N LEU A 194 -12.00 12.82 0.70
CA LEU A 194 -11.49 11.98 1.79
C LEU A 194 -10.47 10.95 1.28
N LEU A 195 -10.76 10.33 0.13
CA LEU A 195 -9.85 9.41 -0.53
C LEU A 195 -8.57 10.12 -1.03
N LEU A 196 -8.68 11.36 -1.52
CA LEU A 196 -7.52 12.19 -1.90
C LEU A 196 -6.62 12.49 -0.70
N ILE A 197 -7.19 12.84 0.45
CA ILE A 197 -6.43 13.10 1.69
C ILE A 197 -5.59 11.87 2.05
N LEU A 198 -6.18 10.68 1.93
CA LEU A 198 -5.47 9.45 2.21
C LEU A 198 -4.32 9.20 1.22
N HIS A 199 -4.51 9.51 -0.07
CA HIS A 199 -3.43 9.47 -1.06
C HIS A 199 -2.30 10.44 -0.76
N ILE A 200 -2.60 11.64 -0.24
CA ILE A 200 -1.57 12.61 0.17
C ILE A 200 -0.74 12.04 1.33
N VAL A 201 -1.39 11.43 2.33
CA VAL A 201 -0.71 10.76 3.44
C VAL A 201 0.22 9.66 2.93
N TRP A 202 -0.26 8.78 2.05
CA TRP A 202 0.58 7.72 1.49
C TRP A 202 1.69 8.25 0.59
N THR A 203 1.44 9.31 -0.18
CA THR A 203 2.48 9.94 -1.00
C THR A 203 3.61 10.48 -0.14
N TYR A 204 3.29 11.10 1.00
CA TYR A 204 4.30 11.51 1.98
C TYR A 204 5.13 10.32 2.47
N LEU A 205 4.49 9.19 2.82
CA LEU A 205 5.20 7.97 3.25
C LEU A 205 6.09 7.39 2.14
N ILE A 206 5.60 7.33 0.91
CA ILE A 206 6.35 6.83 -0.25
C ILE A 206 7.58 7.71 -0.51
N LEU A 207 7.42 9.04 -0.48
CA LEU A 207 8.53 9.97 -0.66
C LEU A 207 9.55 9.89 0.47
N GLN A 208 9.11 9.67 1.71
CA GLN A 208 10.01 9.46 2.85
C GLN A 208 10.87 8.21 2.66
N ILE A 209 10.27 7.12 2.17
CA ILE A 209 11.00 5.87 1.87
C ILE A 209 11.97 6.09 0.71
N ALA A 210 11.54 6.74 -0.38
CA ALA A 210 12.38 7.06 -1.52
C ALA A 210 13.58 7.94 -1.14
N TYR A 211 13.36 8.99 -0.35
CA TYR A 211 14.42 9.87 0.15
C TYR A 211 15.43 9.11 1.01
N THR A 212 14.95 8.23 1.89
CA THR A 212 15.82 7.40 2.73
C THR A 212 16.67 6.45 1.89
N ALA A 213 16.08 5.82 0.87
CA ALA A 213 16.77 4.91 -0.04
C ALA A 213 17.87 5.61 -0.87
N VAL A 214 17.64 6.86 -1.29
CA VAL A 214 18.65 7.66 -2.00
C VAL A 214 19.78 8.08 -1.07
N LYS A 215 19.45 8.52 0.15
CA LYS A 215 20.45 9.01 1.12
C LYS A 215 21.38 7.91 1.63
N SER A 216 20.91 6.67 1.73
CA SER A 216 21.72 5.56 2.24
C SER A 216 22.81 5.07 1.27
N GLY A 217 22.83 5.52 0.01
CA GLY A 217 23.91 5.26 -0.96
C GLY A 217 24.16 3.78 -1.32
N GLN A 218 23.50 2.85 -0.65
CA GLN A 218 23.53 1.42 -0.84
C GLN A 218 22.11 0.87 -0.69
N MET A 219 21.64 0.19 -1.74
CA MET A 219 20.79 -0.99 -1.62
C MET A 219 21.64 -2.26 -1.77
N GLU A 220 22.84 -2.24 -1.16
CA GLU A 220 23.78 -3.35 -1.19
C GLU A 220 24.63 -3.32 0.09
N GLY A 221 24.36 -4.21 1.06
CA GLY A 221 25.24 -4.44 2.21
C GLY A 221 24.61 -4.37 3.60
N ASP A 222 23.74 -5.32 3.90
CA ASP A 222 23.50 -5.89 5.25
C ASP A 222 23.42 -4.94 6.46
N ILE A 223 22.22 -4.39 6.68
CA ILE A 223 21.74 -4.15 8.05
C ILE A 223 20.22 -4.30 8.11
N ARG A 224 19.82 -5.40 8.76
CA ARG A 224 18.53 -5.69 9.42
C ARG A 224 17.40 -6.19 8.54
N SER A 225 17.28 -7.52 8.61
CA SER A 225 16.07 -8.35 8.60
C SER A 225 14.94 -7.89 9.57
N SER A 226 14.59 -6.61 9.65
CA SER A 226 13.53 -6.09 10.52
C SER A 226 12.71 -4.94 9.93
N SER A 227 12.36 -5.00 8.63
CA SER A 227 11.51 -4.02 7.95
C SER A 227 10.13 -4.59 7.58
N SER A 228 9.53 -5.44 8.43
CA SER A 228 8.32 -6.17 8.01
C SER A 228 7.17 -5.24 7.61
N ASP A 229 6.98 -5.15 6.30
CA ASP A 229 5.86 -4.58 5.56
C ASP A 229 5.82 -3.05 5.54
N PHE A 230 5.71 -2.45 4.33
CA PHE A 230 5.95 -1.05 3.92
C PHE A 230 5.19 0.07 4.68
N SER A 231 4.62 -0.22 5.84
CA SER A 231 3.79 0.66 6.67
C SER A 231 4.14 0.63 8.17
N GLU A 232 5.25 -0.01 8.59
CA GLU A 232 5.63 -0.07 10.02
C GLU A 232 6.69 0.96 10.49
N SER A 233 7.26 1.81 9.63
CA SER A 233 8.43 2.64 9.97
C SER A 233 8.16 4.14 10.13
N SER A 234 7.45 4.52 11.19
CA SER A 234 7.59 5.84 11.81
C SER A 234 7.31 5.74 13.31
N GLU A 235 8.16 6.44 14.08
CA GLU A 235 8.14 6.60 15.55
C GLU A 235 8.86 5.51 16.36
N ASN A 236 10.18 5.70 16.54
CA ASN A 236 10.73 6.06 17.86
C ASN A 236 12.26 6.20 17.77
N MET A 237 12.78 7.41 17.93
CA MET A 237 14.16 7.62 18.39
C MET A 237 14.29 8.95 19.14
N THR A 238 14.25 8.89 20.48
CA THR A 238 15.10 9.75 21.32
C THR A 238 16.21 8.87 21.91
N PRO A 239 17.47 9.36 21.95
CA PRO A 239 18.61 8.52 22.32
C PRO A 239 18.86 8.58 23.84
N ILE A 240 18.93 7.42 24.49
CA ILE A 240 19.61 7.29 25.78
C ILE A 240 20.84 6.41 25.54
N GLN A 241 22.02 7.02 25.70
CA GLN A 241 23.33 6.37 25.71
C GLN A 241 23.34 5.22 26.72
N ASN A 242 23.88 4.06 26.34
CA ASN A 242 24.42 3.13 27.32
C ASN A 242 25.77 2.61 26.83
N GLY A 243 26.81 3.05 27.55
CA GLY A 243 28.12 2.41 27.55
C GLY A 243 28.04 1.01 28.14
N THR A 244 28.85 0.13 27.60
CA THR A 244 29.02 -1.28 27.95
C THR A 244 29.60 -1.43 29.37
N PRO A 245 29.05 -2.31 30.24
CA PRO A 245 29.80 -2.84 31.37
C PRO A 245 30.47 -4.16 30.97
N ILE A 246 31.80 -4.16 31.05
CA ILE A 246 32.65 -5.35 31.00
C ILE A 246 32.40 -6.17 32.27
N LEU A 247 31.84 -7.38 32.13
CA LEU A 247 31.73 -8.34 33.23
C LEU A 247 32.99 -9.24 33.27
N ARG A 248 33.87 -8.90 34.20
CA ARG A 248 35.05 -9.66 34.61
C ARG A 248 34.63 -10.93 35.36
N THR A 249 34.77 -12.10 34.73
CA THR A 249 34.64 -13.40 35.40
C THR A 249 35.79 -13.59 36.40
N LYS A 250 35.46 -13.65 37.70
CA LYS A 250 36.38 -14.12 38.75
C LYS A 250 36.39 -15.66 38.73
N ALA A 251 37.56 -16.24 38.49
CA ALA A 251 37.83 -17.66 38.69
C ALA A 251 37.91 -18.01 40.20
N PRO A 252 37.55 -19.23 40.62
CA PRO A 252 37.66 -19.66 42.01
C PRO A 252 39.12 -19.99 42.38
N LYS A 253 39.55 -19.56 43.57
CA LYS A 253 40.83 -19.95 44.18
C LYS A 253 40.73 -21.37 44.74
N SER A 254 41.58 -22.28 44.29
CA SER A 254 41.95 -23.50 45.02
C SER A 254 43.36 -23.34 45.64
N PRO A 255 43.67 -24.02 46.76
CA PRO A 255 44.93 -23.85 47.46
C PRO A 255 46.02 -24.77 46.89
N SER A 256 47.14 -24.19 46.44
CA SER A 256 48.32 -24.93 45.99
C SER A 256 49.27 -25.18 47.16
N LYS A 257 49.51 -26.47 47.43
CA LYS A 257 50.53 -26.99 48.33
C LYS A 257 51.93 -26.59 47.83
N HIS A 258 52.79 -26.18 48.76
CA HIS A 258 54.23 -26.08 48.55
C HIS A 258 54.84 -27.49 48.62
N ALA A 259 55.46 -27.93 47.52
CA ALA A 259 56.40 -29.04 47.50
C ALA A 259 57.61 -28.63 46.66
N GLU A 260 58.67 -28.24 47.35
CA GLU A 260 60.02 -28.77 47.22
C GLU A 260 60.50 -29.24 45.82
N ARG A 261 61.49 -28.53 45.26
CA ARG A 261 62.76 -29.08 44.75
C ARG A 261 63.65 -27.93 44.25
N LYS A 262 64.77 -27.67 44.92
CA LYS A 262 65.94 -27.01 44.33
C LYS A 262 67.14 -27.93 44.45
N GLU A 263 67.90 -27.93 43.38
CA GLU A 263 68.95 -28.86 43.00
C GLU A 263 70.25 -28.69 43.78
N VAL A 264 71.04 -29.75 43.68
CA VAL A 264 72.40 -29.97 44.15
C VAL A 264 73.40 -29.46 43.10
N THR A 265 74.64 -29.17 43.55
CA THR A 265 75.87 -28.81 42.82
C THR A 265 76.05 -27.32 42.49
N GLY A 266 77.17 -26.66 42.82
CA GLY A 266 78.44 -27.04 43.45
C GLY A 266 79.24 -25.78 43.77
#